data_AF-I6B3F1-F1
#
_entry.id   AF-I6B3F1-F1
#
_cell.length_a   1.000
_cell.length_b   1.000
_cell.length_c   1.000
_cell.angle_alpha   90.00
_cell.angle_beta   90.00
_cell.angle_gamma   90.00
#
_symmetry.space_group_name_H-M   'P 1'
#
loop_
_entity.id
_entity.type
_entity.pdbx_description
1 polymer ?
#
loop_
_entity_poly.entity_id
_entity_poly.type
_entity_poly.pdbx_seq_one_letter_code
_entity_poly.pdbx_strand_id
1 'polypeptide(L)'
;MPTTTQKTVLLRARVPTGRMRRTEKIFARLGLKPGDAINAFLAQVEIRNAIPFILTADPETAELMADAEFRQFLADDRAGKIKYTDASDVPL
;
A
#
# COMPACT_ATOMS: atom_id res chain seq x y z
N MET A 1 -9.39 -32.21 -24.33
CA MET A 1 -9.68 -31.39 -23.14
C MET A 1 -10.48 -30.19 -23.62
N PRO A 2 -11.65 -29.87 -23.03
CA PRO A 2 -12.36 -28.66 -23.42
C PRO A 2 -11.54 -27.45 -22.97
N THR A 3 -10.96 -26.73 -23.92
CA THR A 3 -10.35 -25.43 -23.68
C THR A 3 -11.47 -24.42 -23.50
N THR A 4 -11.93 -24.24 -22.26
CA THR A 4 -12.83 -23.13 -21.93
C THR A 4 -12.05 -21.84 -22.11
N THR A 5 -12.22 -21.19 -23.26
CA THR A 5 -11.66 -19.87 -23.53
C THR A 5 -12.26 -18.88 -22.52
N GLN A 6 -11.47 -18.46 -21.53
CA GLN A 6 -11.88 -17.39 -20.63
C GLN A 6 -12.12 -16.12 -21.43
N LYS A 7 -13.27 -15.47 -21.20
CA LYS A 7 -13.59 -14.19 -21.82
C LYS A 7 -12.69 -13.11 -21.20
N THR A 8 -11.92 -12.43 -22.02
CA THR A 8 -11.05 -11.32 -21.60
C THR A 8 -11.62 -9.97 -22.05
N VAL A 9 -11.43 -8.93 -21.25
CA VAL A 9 -11.79 -7.55 -21.59
C VAL A 9 -10.52 -6.69 -21.63
N LEU A 10 -10.46 -5.74 -22.56
CA LEU A 10 -9.34 -4.82 -22.67
C LEU A 10 -9.52 -3.61 -21.73
N LEU A 11 -8.63 -3.48 -20.76
CA LEU A 11 -8.55 -2.30 -19.88
C LEU A 11 -7.63 -1.23 -20.50
N ARG A 12 -8.18 -0.03 -20.75
CA ARG A 12 -7.42 1.13 -21.23
C ARG A 12 -7.52 2.28 -20.24
N ALA A 13 -6.37 2.84 -19.87
CA ALA A 13 -6.30 4.03 -19.02
C ALA A 13 -5.18 4.95 -19.53
N ARG A 14 -5.38 6.27 -19.41
CA ARG A 14 -4.32 7.25 -19.68
C ARG A 14 -3.41 7.35 -18.46
N VAL A 15 -2.11 7.21 -18.67
CA VAL A 15 -1.09 7.31 -17.63
C VAL A 15 0.00 8.27 -18.11
N PRO A 16 0.51 9.18 -17.26
CA PRO A 16 1.64 10.03 -17.63
C PRO A 16 2.84 9.20 -18.08
N THR A 17 3.42 9.54 -19.24
CA THR A 17 4.51 8.77 -19.86
C THR A 17 5.71 8.57 -18.93
N GLY A 18 6.08 9.60 -18.17
CA GLY A 18 7.17 9.51 -17.20
C GLY A 18 6.88 8.52 -16.06
N ARG A 19 5.62 8.41 -15.62
CA ARG A 19 5.21 7.42 -14.61
C ARG A 19 5.33 6.02 -15.18
N MET A 20 4.77 5.79 -16.38
CA MET A 20 4.80 4.48 -17.04
C MET A 20 6.23 3.97 -17.25
N ARG A 21 7.12 4.80 -17.80
CA ARG A 21 8.53 4.41 -18.04
C ARG A 21 9.28 4.03 -16.76
N ARG A 22 9.00 4.69 -15.64
CA ARG A 22 9.63 4.35 -14.36
C ARG A 22 9.09 3.02 -13.84
N THR A 23 7.78 2.83 -13.90
CA THR A 23 7.14 1.60 -13.41
C THR A 23 7.52 0.38 -14.26
N GLU A 24 7.64 0.52 -15.58
CA GLU A 24 8.11 -0.55 -16.47
C GLU A 24 9.47 -1.11 -16.06
N LYS A 25 10.42 -0.24 -15.67
CA LYS A 25 11.73 -0.69 -15.17
C LYS A 25 11.62 -1.47 -13.87
N ILE A 26 10.70 -1.07 -12.99
CA ILE A 26 10.46 -1.76 -11.71
C ILE A 26 9.84 -3.14 -11.97
N PHE A 27 8.79 -3.21 -12.80
CA PHE A 27 8.15 -4.48 -13.14
C PHE A 27 9.10 -5.43 -13.88
N ALA A 28 9.93 -4.92 -14.78
CA ALA A 28 10.94 -5.72 -15.46
C ALA A 28 11.95 -6.36 -14.48
N ARG A 29 12.35 -5.64 -13.43
CA ARG A 29 13.20 -6.20 -12.36
C ARG A 29 12.53 -7.32 -11.56
N LEU A 30 11.20 -7.33 -11.53
CA LEU A 30 10.38 -8.36 -10.88
C LEU A 30 9.95 -9.46 -11.86
N GLY A 31 10.37 -9.41 -13.12
CA GLY A 31 9.95 -10.37 -14.15
C GLY A 31 8.50 -10.21 -14.60
N LEU A 32 7.88 -9.05 -14.34
CA LEU A 32 6.48 -8.78 -14.66
C LEU A 32 6.35 -7.83 -15.84
N LYS A 33 5.35 -8.06 -16.70
CA LYS A 33 4.88 -7.04 -17.64
C LYS A 33 3.88 -6.12 -16.91
N PRO A 34 3.67 -4.89 -17.41
CA PRO A 34 2.66 -3.99 -16.83
C PRO A 34 1.27 -4.63 -16.77
N GLY A 35 0.86 -5.37 -17.82
CA GLY A 35 -0.41 -6.08 -17.83
C GLY A 35 -0.53 -7.12 -16.72
N ASP A 36 0.54 -7.87 -16.44
CA ASP A 36 0.56 -8.89 -15.38
C ASP A 36 0.41 -8.23 -14.01
N ALA A 37 1.11 -7.12 -13.78
CA ALA A 37 1.01 -6.37 -12.53
C ALA A 37 -0.40 -5.80 -12.29
N ILE A 38 -1.05 -5.30 -13.35
CA ILE A 38 -2.43 -4.81 -13.27
C ILE A 38 -3.42 -5.94 -13.02
N ASN A 39 -3.25 -7.09 -13.68
CA ASN A 39 -4.09 -8.27 -13.42
C ASN A 39 -3.91 -8.78 -11.99
N ALA A 40 -2.68 -8.81 -11.47
CA ALA A 40 -2.41 -9.19 -10.09
C ALA A 40 -3.06 -8.21 -9.10
N PHE A 41 -3.03 -6.91 -9.38
CA PHE A 41 -3.75 -5.90 -8.60
C PHE A 41 -5.27 -6.16 -8.59
N LEU A 42 -5.87 -6.38 -9.76
CA LEU A 42 -7.32 -6.66 -9.86
C LEU A 42 -7.70 -7.94 -9.09
N ALA A 43 -6.88 -8.99 -9.19
CA ALA A 43 -7.09 -10.21 -8.42
C ALA A 43 -7.03 -9.96 -6.90
N GLN A 44 -6.11 -9.11 -6.43
CA GLN A 44 -6.06 -8.74 -5.01
C GLN A 44 -7.28 -7.92 -4.57
N VAL A 45 -7.78 -7.03 -5.42
CA VAL A 45 -9.01 -6.27 -5.14
C VAL A 45 -10.21 -7.21 -5.04
N GLU A 46 -10.33 -8.17 -5.95
CA GLU A 46 -11.39 -9.19 -5.93
C GLU A 46 -11.33 -10.06 -4.67
N ILE A 47 -10.15 -10.56 -4.32
CA ILE A 47 -9.96 -11.43 -3.14
C ILE A 47 -10.30 -10.69 -1.84
N ARG A 48 -9.90 -9.41 -1.73
CA ARG A 48 -10.03 -8.63 -0.48
C ARG A 48 -11.33 -7.85 -0.38
N ASN A 49 -12.07 -7.69 -1.48
CA ASN A 49 -13.15 -6.71 -1.61
C ASN A 49 -12.73 -5.28 -1.17
N ALA A 50 -11.45 -4.97 -1.32
CA ALA A 50 -10.83 -3.75 -0.84
C ALA A 50 -9.57 -3.45 -1.64
N ILE A 51 -9.11 -2.20 -1.62
CA ILE A 51 -7.88 -1.82 -2.30
C ILE A 51 -6.68 -2.38 -1.51
N PRO A 52 -5.72 -3.07 -2.17
CA PRO A 52 -4.62 -3.77 -1.51
C PRO A 52 -3.47 -2.87 -1.06
N PHE A 53 -3.73 -1.58 -0.87
CA PHE A 53 -2.82 -0.60 -0.29
C PHE A 53 -3.62 0.60 0.21
N ILE A 54 -3.06 1.35 1.14
CA ILE A 54 -3.69 2.54 1.70
C ILE A 54 -3.67 3.64 0.62
N LEU A 55 -4.84 4.19 0.30
CA LEU A 55 -4.99 5.22 -0.75
C LEU A 55 -4.64 6.64 -0.29
N THR A 56 -4.76 6.89 1.01
CA THR A 56 -4.47 8.17 1.64
C THR A 56 -3.14 8.04 2.39
N ALA A 57 -2.27 9.05 2.29
CA ALA A 57 -1.57 9.43 3.51
C ALA A 57 -2.71 9.87 4.43
N ASP A 58 -3.10 9.00 5.36
CA ASP A 58 -4.25 9.23 6.22
C ASP A 58 -4.12 10.64 6.81
N PRO A 59 -5.09 11.57 6.62
CA PRO A 59 -4.99 12.90 7.19
C PRO A 59 -4.77 12.82 8.70
N GLU A 60 -5.31 11.80 9.37
CA GLU A 60 -5.06 11.53 10.78
C GLU A 60 -3.58 11.19 11.03
N THR A 61 -2.96 10.38 10.16
CA THR A 61 -1.50 10.12 10.22
C THR A 61 -0.68 11.35 9.85
N ALA A 62 -1.14 12.19 8.93
CA ALA A 62 -0.46 13.42 8.55
C ALA A 62 -0.52 14.47 9.67
N GLU A 63 -1.65 14.57 10.37
CA GLU A 63 -1.87 15.41 11.54
C GLU A 63 -1.08 14.91 12.74
N LEU A 64 -1.12 13.60 13.05
CA LEU A 64 -0.26 12.99 14.08
C LEU A 64 1.22 13.20 13.78
N MET A 65 1.65 13.06 12.52
CA MET A 65 3.04 13.31 12.12
C MET A 65 3.43 14.79 12.13
N ALA A 66 2.46 15.71 12.06
CA ALA A 66 2.71 17.15 12.19
C ALA A 66 2.93 17.55 13.65
N ASP A 67 2.32 16.81 14.59
CA ASP A 67 2.50 17.01 16.03
C ASP A 67 3.99 16.84 16.43
N ALA A 68 4.51 17.83 17.15
CA ALA A 68 5.88 17.81 17.64
C ALA A 68 6.07 16.81 18.79
N GLU A 69 5.07 16.67 19.66
CA GLU A 69 5.10 15.74 20.80
C GLU A 69 5.09 14.29 20.31
N PHE A 70 4.22 13.99 19.35
CA PHE A 70 4.15 12.65 18.77
C PHE A 70 5.44 12.25 18.03
N ARG A 71 6.08 13.20 17.31
CA ARG A 71 7.39 12.95 16.68
C ARG A 71 8.50 12.70 17.70
N GLN A 72 8.48 13.43 18.82
CA GLN A 72 9.44 13.22 19.90
C GLN A 72 9.22 11.86 20.56
N PHE A 73 7.96 11.46 20.80
CA PHE A 73 7.60 10.12 21.27
C PHE A 73 8.16 9.04 20.33
N LEU A 74 7.95 9.12 19.02
CA LEU A 74 8.51 8.14 18.07
C LEU A 74 10.06 8.07 18.09
N ALA A 75 10.73 9.20 18.34
CA ALA A 75 12.18 9.23 18.48
C ALA A 75 12.64 8.54 19.77
N ASP A 76 11.91 8.72 20.86
CA ASP A 76 12.19 8.09 22.14
C ASP A 76 11.84 6.59 22.13
N ASP A 77 10.81 6.17 21.39
CA ASP A 77 10.49 4.75 21.15
C ASP A 77 11.63 4.06 20.42
N ARG A 78 12.08 4.66 19.30
CA ARG A 78 13.22 4.15 18.53
C ARG A 78 14.50 4.11 19.35
N ALA A 79 14.65 5.01 20.33
CA ALA A 79 15.77 5.02 21.26
C ALA A 79 15.61 4.05 22.45
N GLY A 80 14.49 3.31 22.52
CA GLY A 80 14.18 2.34 23.58
C GLY A 80 13.92 2.98 24.95
N LYS A 81 13.58 4.27 24.98
CA LYS A 81 13.39 5.04 26.23
C LYS A 81 11.96 4.97 26.75
N ILE A 82 11.02 4.47 25.96
CA ILE A 82 9.63 4.39 26.34
C ILE A 82 9.41 3.15 27.18
N LYS A 83 8.90 3.37 28.39
CA LYS A 83 8.34 2.31 29.22
C LYS A 83 6.85 2.26 28.95
N TYR A 84 6.39 1.17 28.35
CA TYR A 84 4.98 0.89 28.25
C TYR A 84 4.48 0.42 29.60
N THR A 85 3.46 1.09 30.13
CA THR A 85 2.68 0.58 31.26
C THR A 85 1.63 -0.39 30.71
N ASP A 86 1.35 -1.46 31.43
CA ASP A 86 0.31 -2.41 31.05
C ASP A 86 -1.06 -1.68 31.06
N ALA A 87 -1.95 -2.05 30.13
CA ALA A 87 -3.29 -1.45 30.04
C ALA A 87 -4.10 -1.64 31.33
N SER A 88 -3.73 -2.62 32.15
CA SER A 88 -4.29 -2.91 33.47
C SER A 88 -4.03 -1.81 34.51
N ASP A 89 -3.04 -0.94 34.30
CA ASP A 89 -2.56 0.06 35.27
C ASP A 89 -3.05 1.49 34.96
N VAL A 90 -3.81 1.69 33.88
CA VAL A 90 -4.40 3.00 33.56
C VAL A 90 -5.77 3.10 34.24
N PRO A 91 -5.94 4.01 35.24
CA PRO A 91 -7.24 4.21 35.85
C PRO A 91 -8.21 4.80 34.82
N LEU A 92 -9.39 4.18 34.71
CA LEU A 92 -10.52 4.63 33.89
C LEU A 92 -11.06 5.99 34.35
#